data_AF-A0A966K6M3-F1
#
_entry.id   AF-A0A966K6M3-F1
#
_cell.length_a   1.000
_cell.length_b   1.000
_cell.length_c   1.000
_cell.angle_alpha   90.00
_cell.angle_beta   90.00
_cell.angle_gamma   90.00
#
_symmetry.space_group_name_H-M   'P 1'
#
loop_
_entity.id
_entity.type
_entity.pdbx_description
1 polymer ?
#
loop_
_entity_poly.entity_id
_entity_poly.type
_entity_poly.pdbx_seq_one_letter_code
_entity_poly.pdbx_strand_id
1 'polypeptide(L)' 'MIKISKGLDLPISGTPDPVISDTPKVTNVSLLGNDFTGMKPTMLVKSGDIVKRGTKIFEDKKNP' A
#
# COMPACT_ATOMS: atom_id res chain seq x y z
N MET A 1 -32.03 17.73 -6.73
CA MET A 1 -30.73 17.29 -7.28
C MET A 1 -30.82 15.79 -7.52
N ILE A 2 -30.84 15.34 -8.77
CA ILE A 2 -31.01 13.92 -9.13
C ILE A 2 -29.62 13.26 -9.08
N LYS A 3 -29.41 12.30 -8.19
CA LYS A 3 -28.21 11.45 -8.17
C LYS A 3 -28.41 10.32 -9.18
N ILE A 4 -27.67 10.37 -10.28
CA ILE A 4 -27.60 9.28 -11.25
C ILE A 4 -26.47 8.34 -10.81
N SER A 5 -26.79 7.08 -10.55
CA SER A 5 -25.86 6.06 -10.05
C SER A 5 -25.60 4.90 -11.03
N LYS A 6 -26.19 4.93 -12.23
CA LYS A 6 -25.90 3.93 -13.26
C LYS A 6 -24.56 4.24 -13.93
N GLY A 7 -23.50 3.64 -13.41
CA GLY A 7 -22.18 3.58 -14.05
C GLY A 7 -22.14 2.55 -15.18
N LEU A 8 -21.04 2.53 -15.93
CA LEU A 8 -20.74 1.53 -16.95
C LEU A 8 -20.07 0.32 -16.29
N ASP A 9 -20.60 -0.87 -16.49
CA ASP A 9 -19.91 -2.11 -16.16
C ASP A 9 -18.78 -2.34 -17.18
N LEU A 10 -17.53 -2.23 -16.72
CA LEU A 10 -16.37 -2.40 -17.59
C LEU A 10 -16.22 -3.89 -17.97
N PRO A 11 -16.25 -4.25 -19.27
CA PRO A 11 -16.15 -5.65 -19.71
C PRO A 11 -14.69 -6.13 -19.66
N ILE A 12 -14.17 -6.38 -18.46
CA ILE A 12 -12.80 -6.83 -18.23
C ILE A 12 -12.79 -8.32 -17.89
N SER A 13 -11.99 -9.10 -18.62
CA SER A 13 -11.74 -10.52 -18.34
C SER A 13 -10.70 -10.69 -17.22
N GLY A 14 -10.76 -11.81 -16.50
CA GLY A 14 -9.75 -12.18 -15.49
C GLY A 14 -10.24 -12.21 -14.05
N THR A 15 -11.49 -12.63 -13.82
CA THR A 15 -12.03 -12.85 -12.47
C THR A 15 -11.10 -13.79 -11.68
N PRO A 16 -10.76 -13.46 -10.42
CA PRO A 16 -9.89 -14.30 -9.60
C PRO A 16 -10.57 -15.62 -9.23
N ASP A 17 -9.76 -16.66 -9.05
CA ASP A 17 -10.19 -17.94 -8.49
C ASP A 17 -10.55 -17.75 -6.98
N PRO A 18 -11.70 -18.23 -6.49
CA PRO A 18 -12.09 -18.12 -5.07
C PRO A 18 -11.26 -19.00 -4.11
N VAL A 19 -10.25 -19.73 -4.58
CA VAL A 19 -9.37 -20.56 -3.74
C VAL A 19 -8.25 -19.72 -3.10
N ILE A 20 -8.10 -19.84 -1.78
CA ILE A 20 -7.00 -19.22 -1.03
C ILE A 20 -5.78 -20.15 -1.06
N SER A 21 -4.60 -19.60 -1.35
CA SER A 21 -3.33 -20.32 -1.33
C SER A 21 -2.23 -19.54 -0.59
N ASP A 22 -1.28 -20.26 0.02
CA ASP A 22 -0.11 -19.67 0.69
C ASP A 22 1.03 -19.29 -0.28
N THR A 23 0.72 -19.15 -1.57
CA THR A 23 1.69 -18.81 -2.61
C THR A 23 1.36 -17.47 -3.25
N PRO A 24 2.38 -16.68 -3.68
CA PRO A 24 3.82 -16.95 -3.60
C PRO A 24 4.42 -16.62 -2.22
N LYS A 25 5.58 -17.21 -1.91
CA LYS A 25 6.37 -16.82 -0.73
C LYS A 25 7.04 -15.47 -0.97
N VAL A 26 6.80 -14.49 -0.10
CA VAL A 26 7.35 -13.14 -0.18
C VAL A 26 8.50 -12.98 0.80
N THR A 27 9.66 -12.54 0.32
CA THR A 27 10.87 -12.30 1.14
C THR A 27 11.17 -10.83 1.37
N ASN A 28 10.60 -9.96 0.53
CA ASN A 28 10.88 -8.52 0.52
C ASN A 28 9.57 -7.75 0.47
N VAL A 29 9.50 -6.69 1.27
CA VAL A 29 8.34 -5.79 1.33
C VAL A 29 8.84 -4.35 1.34
N SER A 30 8.00 -3.45 0.86
CA SER A 30 8.29 -2.03 0.80
C SER A 30 7.03 -1.23 1.13
N LEU A 31 7.23 -0.05 1.71
CA LEU A 31 6.20 0.97 1.82
C LEU A 31 6.33 1.91 0.62
N LEU A 32 5.23 2.21 -0.05
CA LEU A 32 5.21 3.16 -1.16
C LEU A 32 4.83 4.53 -0.64
N GLY A 33 5.74 5.50 -0.77
CA GLY A 33 5.48 6.88 -0.33
C GLY A 33 4.25 7.51 -1.02
N ASN A 34 3.94 7.07 -2.24
CA ASN A 34 2.81 7.56 -3.02
C ASN A 34 1.44 7.18 -2.43
N ASP A 35 1.38 6.16 -1.57
CA ASP A 35 0.15 5.78 -0.88
C ASP A 35 -0.26 6.82 0.17
N PHE A 36 0.68 7.70 0.56
CA PHE A 36 0.49 8.73 1.57
C PHE A 36 0.38 10.12 0.95
N THR A 37 -0.84 10.51 0.58
CA THR A 37 -1.10 11.79 -0.10
C THR A 37 -0.65 12.99 0.74
N GLY A 38 0.27 13.79 0.21
CA GLY A 38 0.72 15.06 0.84
C GLY A 38 1.71 14.90 2.00
N MET A 39 2.14 13.67 2.30
CA MET A 39 3.16 13.34 3.29
C MET A 39 4.54 13.87 2.88
N LYS A 40 5.30 14.40 3.84
CA LYS A 40 6.73 14.68 3.67
C LYS A 40 7.54 13.74 4.57
N PRO A 41 8.09 12.64 4.04
CA PRO A 41 8.73 11.63 4.88
C PRO A 41 10.06 12.14 5.46
N THR A 42 10.22 11.97 6.77
CA THR A 42 11.51 12.02 7.47
C THR A 42 11.93 10.57 7.73
N MET A 43 13.06 10.14 7.14
CA MET A 43 13.56 8.77 7.31
C MET A 43 14.17 8.58 8.70
N LEU A 44 13.79 7.50 9.37
CA LEU A 44 14.30 7.10 10.69
C LEU A 44 15.29 5.92 10.62
N VAL A 45 15.42 5.34 9.42
CA VAL A 45 16.34 4.24 9.13
C VAL A 45 17.17 4.56 7.90
N LYS A 46 18.26 3.82 7.72
CA LYS A 46 19.17 3.90 6.59
C LYS A 46 19.34 2.52 5.94
N SER A 47 19.87 2.51 4.72
CA SER A 47 20.24 1.28 4.05
C SER A 47 21.23 0.47 4.89
N GLY A 48 20.92 -0.80 5.12
CA GLY A 48 21.72 -1.70 5.96
C GLY A 48 21.21 -1.84 7.40
N ASP A 49 20.29 -1.00 7.85
CA ASP A 49 19.70 -1.12 9.19
C ASP A 49 18.82 -2.37 9.29
N ILE A 50 18.98 -3.11 10.40
CA ILE A 50 18.14 -4.26 10.73
C ILE A 50 16.91 -3.75 11.50
N VAL A 51 15.72 -4.00 10.96
CA VAL A 51 14.45 -3.58 11.55
C VAL A 51 13.63 -4.79 12.01
N LYS A 52 12.77 -4.58 13.02
CA LYS A 52 11.79 -5.57 13.47
C LYS A 52 10.39 -5.15 13.04
N ARG A 53 9.44 -6.09 13.09
CA ARG A 53 8.02 -5.73 12.90
C ARG A 53 7.62 -4.67 13.93
N GLY A 54 7.03 -3.58 13.45
CA GLY A 54 6.62 -2.44 14.28
C GLY A 54 7.68 -1.35 14.44
N THR A 55 8.90 -1.53 13.94
CA THR A 55 9.90 -0.45 13.90
C THR A 55 9.43 0.68 12.98
N LYS A 56 9.48 1.92 13.47
CA LYS A 56 9.16 3.12 12.69
C LYS A 56 10.24 3.34 11.62
N ILE A 57 9.84 3.38 10.35
CA ILE A 57 10.76 3.50 9.19
C ILE A 57 10.88 4.95 8.74
N PHE A 58 9.76 5.66 8.67
CA PHE A 58 9.68 7.09 8.41
C PHE A 58 8.49 7.68 9.18
N GLU A 59 8.45 9.00 9.24
CA GLU A 59 7.33 9.77 9.79
C GLU A 59 6.96 10.92 8.86
N ASP A 60 5.71 11.37 8.89
CA ASP A 60 5.33 12.60 8.19
C ASP A 60 5.86 13.79 9.00
N LYS A 61 6.75 14.58 8.40
CA LYS A 61 7.30 15.78 9.04
C LYS A 61 6.25 16.77 9.53
N LYS A 62 5.06 16.78 8.90
CA LYS A 62 3.94 17.64 9.31
C LYS A 62 3.18 17.09 10.52
N ASN A 63 3.22 15.78 10.75
CA ASN A 63 2.47 15.06 11.77
C ASN A 63 3.37 13.96 12.39
N PRO A 64 4.29 14.35 13.31
CA PRO A 64 5.32 13.45 13.85
C PRO A 64 4.77 12.22 14.60
#